data_AF-A0A537ZVN0-F1
#
_entry.id   AF-A0A537ZVN0-F1
#
_cell.length_a   1.000
_cell.length_b   1.000
_cell.length_c   1.000
_cell.angle_alpha   90.00
_cell.angle_beta   90.00
_cell.angle_gamma   90.00
#
_symmetry.space_group_name_H-M   'P 1'
#
loop_
_entity.id
_entity.type
_entity.pdbx_description
1 polymer ?
#
loop_
_entity_poly.entity_id
_entity_poly.type
_entity_poly.pdbx_seq_one_letter_code
_entity_poly.pdbx_strand_id
1 'polypeptide(L)'
;MAAVVWFTVGIALWHFTVFVPDRFWGGIVGAVLGAIAGAMVTGAIAQIASGSSIGQTDIFTAVDAIPGTLIGLAAIYALGVSREEALEA
;
A
#
# COMPACT_ATOMS: atom_id res chain seq x y z
N MET A 1 2.64 18.18 -0.51
CA MET A 1 1.86 17.64 -1.63
C MET A 1 2.23 16.20 -1.94
N ALA A 2 3.52 15.83 -1.90
CA ALA A 2 3.98 14.45 -2.17
C ALA A 2 3.24 13.36 -1.36
N ALA A 3 3.05 13.57 -0.05
CA ALA A 3 2.26 12.66 0.80
C ALA A 3 0.83 12.40 0.28
N VAL A 4 0.17 13.39 -0.30
CA VAL A 4 -1.17 13.23 -0.89
C VAL A 4 -1.09 12.38 -2.15
N VAL A 5 -0.05 12.56 -2.97
CA VAL A 5 0.20 11.73 -4.16
C VAL A 5 0.35 10.26 -3.77
N TRP A 6 1.20 9.95 -2.78
CA TRP A 6 1.41 8.57 -2.33
C TRP A 6 0.13 7.96 -1.77
N PHE A 7 -0.58 8.71 -0.94
CA PHE A 7 -1.87 8.29 -0.39
C PHE A 7 -2.88 7.97 -1.49
N THR A 8 -3.01 8.84 -2.49
CA THR A 8 -3.91 8.63 -3.63
C THR A 8 -3.49 7.43 -4.49
N VAL A 9 -2.20 7.24 -4.74
CA VAL A 9 -1.69 6.05 -5.46
C VAL A 9 -1.99 4.77 -4.69
N GLY A 10 -1.75 4.78 -3.39
CA GLY A 10 -2.08 3.67 -2.49
C GLY A 10 -3.56 3.29 -2.57
N ILE A 11 -4.44 4.29 -2.51
CA ILE A 11 -5.89 4.08 -2.70
C ILE A 11 -6.21 3.57 -4.11
N ALA A 12 -5.62 4.14 -5.16
CA ALA A 12 -5.89 3.74 -6.54
C ALA A 12 -5.56 2.26 -6.78
N LEU A 13 -4.44 1.77 -6.22
CA LEU A 13 -4.08 0.36 -6.32
C LEU A 13 -4.89 -0.52 -5.37
N TRP A 14 -5.22 -0.04 -4.17
CA TRP A 14 -6.13 -0.74 -3.27
C TRP A 14 -7.49 -1.03 -3.90
N HIS A 15 -8.00 -0.18 -4.81
CA HIS A 15 -9.28 -0.43 -5.46
C HIS A 15 -9.36 -1.80 -6.15
N PHE A 16 -8.26 -2.34 -6.65
CA PHE A 16 -8.26 -3.66 -7.30
C PHE A 16 -8.44 -4.82 -6.30
N THR A 17 -8.37 -4.56 -4.99
CA THR A 17 -8.63 -5.58 -3.96
C THR A 17 -10.10 -5.97 -3.85
N VAL A 18 -11.03 -5.20 -4.45
CA VAL A 18 -12.46 -5.55 -4.53
C VAL A 18 -12.74 -6.87 -5.24
N PHE A 19 -11.79 -7.39 -6.05
CA PHE A 19 -11.92 -8.69 -6.71
C PHE A 19 -11.63 -9.87 -5.78
N VAL A 20 -10.93 -9.63 -4.67
CA VAL A 20 -10.52 -10.67 -3.71
C VAL A 20 -10.57 -10.14 -2.26
N PRO A 21 -11.69 -9.51 -1.82
CA PRO A 21 -11.75 -8.78 -0.55
C PRO A 21 -11.61 -9.70 0.66
N ASP A 22 -12.04 -10.96 0.52
CA ASP A 22 -12.15 -11.91 1.62
C ASP A 22 -10.79 -12.47 2.07
N ARG A 23 -9.80 -12.47 1.17
CA ARG A 23 -8.47 -13.05 1.45
C ARG A 23 -7.54 -12.17 2.25
N PHE A 24 -7.92 -10.91 2.47
CA PHE A 24 -7.11 -9.97 3.24
C PHE A 24 -7.43 -10.10 4.73
N TRP A 25 -6.40 -10.05 5.58
CA TRP A 25 -6.64 -9.99 7.02
C TRP A 25 -7.37 -8.68 7.40
N GLY A 26 -8.56 -8.79 8.00
CA GLY A 26 -9.43 -7.64 8.24
C GLY A 26 -10.21 -7.17 7.00
N GLY A 27 -10.27 -8.02 5.96
CA GLY A 27 -11.00 -7.78 4.72
C GLY A 27 -10.52 -6.55 3.97
N ILE A 28 -11.47 -5.88 3.31
CA ILE A 28 -11.18 -4.70 2.49
C ILE A 28 -10.54 -3.56 3.30
N VAL A 29 -10.90 -3.40 4.58
CA VAL A 29 -10.34 -2.37 5.46
C VAL A 29 -8.87 -2.66 5.78
N GLY A 30 -8.53 -3.91 6.06
CA GLY A 30 -7.14 -4.32 6.25
C GLY A 30 -6.29 -4.06 5.00
N ALA A 31 -6.85 -4.35 3.82
CA ALA A 31 -6.21 -4.04 2.55
C ALA A 31 -5.98 -2.53 2.36
N VAL A 32 -6.95 -1.65 2.72
CA VAL A 32 -6.78 -0.18 2.67
C VAL A 32 -5.58 0.24 3.50
N LEU A 33 -5.53 -0.24 4.75
CA LEU A 33 -4.50 0.15 5.71
C LEU A 33 -3.12 -0.34 5.26
N GLY A 34 -3.01 -1.57 4.77
CA GLY A 34 -1.78 -2.12 4.22
C GLY A 34 -1.28 -1.33 3.02
N ALA A 35 -2.16 -1.04 2.06
CA ALA A 35 -1.85 -0.27 0.87
C ALA A 35 -1.35 1.14 1.20
N ILE A 36 -2.09 1.88 2.04
CA ILE A 36 -1.72 3.25 2.42
C ILE A 36 -0.42 3.26 3.22
N ALA A 37 -0.28 2.39 4.22
CA ALA A 37 0.93 2.33 5.03
C ALA A 37 2.17 2.05 4.14
N GLY A 38 2.06 1.08 3.25
CA GLY A 38 3.11 0.76 2.29
C GLY A 38 3.45 1.91 1.35
N ALA A 39 2.44 2.53 0.73
CA ALA A 39 2.60 3.68 -0.15
C ALA A 39 3.36 4.81 0.54
N MET A 40 2.94 5.14 1.77
CA MET A 40 3.53 6.22 2.57
C MET A 40 4.97 5.92 2.95
N VAL A 41 5.29 4.67 3.32
CA VAL A 41 6.66 4.28 3.69
C VAL A 41 7.61 4.40 2.50
N THR A 42 7.25 3.82 1.35
CA THR A 42 8.14 3.84 0.18
C THR A 42 8.27 5.23 -0.45
N GLY A 43 7.18 6.00 -0.52
CA GLY A 43 7.24 7.40 -0.93
C GLY A 43 8.10 8.25 0.00
N ALA A 44 7.98 8.07 1.32
CA ALA A 44 8.82 8.80 2.28
C ALA A 44 10.30 8.42 2.17
N ILE A 45 10.62 7.13 2.01
CA ILE A 45 11.99 6.66 1.79
C ILE A 45 12.58 7.28 0.52
N ALA A 46 11.84 7.26 -0.60
CA ALA A 46 12.29 7.83 -1.86
C ALA A 46 12.52 9.35 -1.76
N GLN A 47 11.59 10.08 -1.13
CA GLN A 47 11.73 11.53 -0.93
C GLN A 47 12.97 11.88 -0.08
N ILE A 48 13.24 11.11 0.98
CA ILE A 48 14.44 11.31 1.81
C ILE A 48 15.69 11.00 1.00
N ALA A 49 15.68 9.92 0.22
CA ALA A 49 16.81 9.50 -0.61
C ALA A 49 17.11 10.50 -1.75
N SER A 50 16.08 11.14 -2.32
CA SER A 50 16.24 12.15 -3.37
C SER A 50 16.59 13.54 -2.85
N GLY A 51 16.42 13.80 -1.54
CA GLY A 51 16.59 15.12 -0.94
C GLY A 51 15.50 16.13 -1.35
N SER A 52 14.39 15.66 -1.92
CA SER A 52 13.30 16.52 -2.39
C SER A 52 12.46 17.06 -1.24
N SER A 53 11.91 18.27 -1.42
CA SER A 53 10.91 18.82 -0.50
C SER A 53 9.53 18.22 -0.75
N ILE A 54 8.69 18.12 0.28
CA ILE A 54 7.30 17.63 0.20
C ILE A 54 6.42 18.43 -0.78
N GLY A 55 6.83 19.65 -1.14
CA GLY A 55 6.14 20.50 -2.11
C GLY A 55 6.54 20.25 -3.57
N GLN A 56 7.65 19.53 -3.80
CA GLN A 56 8.12 19.18 -5.14
C GLN A 56 7.55 17.82 -5.51
N THR A 57 6.78 17.77 -6.59
CA THR A 57 6.15 16.53 -7.07
C THR A 57 6.35 16.40 -8.56
N ASP A 58 6.68 15.20 -8.98
CA ASP A 58 6.83 14.79 -10.37
C ASP A 58 6.19 13.41 -10.59
N ILE A 59 6.41 12.81 -11.76
CA ILE A 59 5.88 11.48 -12.07
C ILE A 59 6.51 10.39 -11.17
N PHE A 60 7.77 10.54 -10.77
CA PHE A 60 8.46 9.58 -9.92
C PHE A 60 7.86 9.55 -8.52
N THR A 61 7.41 10.70 -8.02
CA THR A 61 6.67 10.80 -6.76
C THR A 61 5.48 9.81 -6.71
N ALA A 62 4.78 9.59 -7.83
CA ALA A 62 3.69 8.62 -7.89
C ALA A 62 4.21 7.18 -8.00
N VAL A 63 5.24 6.94 -8.81
CA VAL A 63 5.87 5.62 -9.00
C VAL A 63 6.47 5.10 -7.70
N ASP A 64 7.07 5.97 -6.88
CA ASP A 64 7.73 5.64 -5.63
C ASP A 64 6.80 5.02 -4.59
N ALA A 65 5.49 5.30 -4.68
CA ALA A 65 4.48 4.73 -3.79
C ALA A 65 4.05 3.31 -4.19
N ILE A 66 4.28 2.90 -5.44
CA ILE A 66 3.81 1.60 -5.97
C ILE A 66 4.46 0.42 -5.23
N PRO A 67 5.80 0.35 -5.07
CA PRO A 67 6.43 -0.81 -4.44
C PRO A 67 5.90 -1.08 -3.04
N GLY A 68 5.79 -0.04 -2.21
CA GLY A 68 5.31 -0.21 -0.84
C GLY A 68 3.84 -0.58 -0.80
N THR A 69 3.02 -0.02 -1.68
CA THR A 69 1.61 -0.41 -1.80
C THR A 69 1.47 -1.91 -2.06
N LEU A 70 2.22 -2.44 -3.03
CA LEU A 70 2.21 -3.85 -3.38
C LEU A 70 2.70 -4.73 -2.22
N ILE A 71 3.77 -4.31 -1.54
CA ILE A 71 4.31 -5.03 -0.37
C ILE A 71 3.29 -5.03 0.77
N GLY A 72 2.67 -3.89 1.07
CA GLY A 72 1.65 -3.77 2.11
C GLY A 72 0.43 -4.64 1.83
N LEU A 73 -0.07 -4.63 0.58
CA LEU A 73 -1.14 -5.53 0.15
C LEU A 73 -0.74 -7.00 0.25
N ALA A 74 0.45 -7.36 -0.22
CA ALA A 74 0.94 -8.73 -0.16
C ALA A 74 1.07 -9.23 1.29
N ALA A 75 1.55 -8.38 2.19
CA ALA A 75 1.67 -8.71 3.61
C ALA A 75 0.30 -8.98 4.25
N ILE A 76 -0.69 -8.11 4.03
CA ILE A 76 -2.04 -8.29 4.57
C ILE A 76 -2.76 -9.49 3.94
N TYR A 77 -2.54 -9.75 2.65
CA TYR A 77 -3.06 -10.92 1.95
C TYR A 77 -2.48 -12.21 2.53
N ALA A 78 -1.15 -12.29 2.66
CA ALA A 78 -0.48 -13.47 3.23
C ALA A 78 -0.92 -13.74 4.66
N LEU A 79 -1.10 -12.69 5.47
CA LEU A 79 -1.65 -12.81 6.82
C LEU A 79 -3.09 -13.32 6.82
N GLY A 80 -3.92 -12.91 5.86
CA GLY A 80 -5.30 -13.40 5.73
C GLY A 80 -5.33 -14.90 5.42
N VAL A 81 -4.63 -15.30 4.35
CA VAL A 81 -4.54 -16.71 3.93
C VAL A 81 -3.99 -17.61 5.05
N SER A 82 -2.92 -17.20 5.72
CA SER A 82 -2.33 -18.00 6.80
C SER A 82 -3.27 -18.25 8.00
N ARG A 83 -4.23 -17.34 8.22
CA ARG A 83 -5.23 -17.50 9.28
C ARG A 83 -6.40 -18.37 8.86
N GLU A 84 -6.78 -18.34 7.58
CA GLU A 84 -7.79 -19.26 7.04
C GLU A 84 -7.31 -20.70 7.16
N GLU A 85 -6.07 -20.99 6.71
CA GLU A 85 -5.45 -22.32 6.82
C GLU A 85 -5.38 -22.82 8.27
N ALA A 86 -5.07 -21.94 9.21
CA ALA A 86 -5.01 -22.28 10.64
C ALA A 86 -6.37 -22.58 11.28
N LEU A 87 -7.47 -22.12 10.68
CA LEU A 87 -8.84 -22.44 11.14
C LEU A 87 -9.35 -23.76 10.57
N GLU A 88 -8.80 -24.22 9.45
CA GLU A 88 -9.20 -25.46 8.77
C GLU A 88 -8.44 -26.70 9.26
N ALA A 89 -7.27 -26.52 9.90
CA ALA A 89 -6.42 -27.57 10.44
C ALA A 89 -6.85 -28.05 11.84
#